data_AF-A0A6A6Y8P7-F1
#
_entry.id   AF-A0A6A6Y8P7-F1
#
_cell.length_a   1.000
_cell.length_b   1.000
_cell.length_c   1.000
_cell.angle_alpha   90.00
_cell.angle_beta   90.00
_cell.angle_gamma   90.00
#
_symmetry.space_group_name_H-M   'P 1'
#
loop_
_entity.id
_entity.type
_entity.pdbx_description
1 polymer ?
#
loop_
_entity_poly.entity_id
_entity_poly.type
_entity_poly.pdbx_seq_one_letter_code
_entity_poly.pdbx_strand_id
1 'polypeptide(L)'
;MAATANLAPKFLWDHDVPNTPFWSDIEYTTARNFFQCFTEADLQRFKFNNALSVEEKLDWLERILDETLEIREYTSRPQSLHRADYQLWMKLKLARSSIAKNLEKWEEQERIVREMYANGPYDPVSGAKTKNMSALLNLSQILEHNGLHPEAESAAREVLPWLQGHKMLGADAPQVLSYMRMIARSTGKQSQWSESDIWVGKVRELIHGMGGGKFAKYQDDESKGLEELREELRVWKSEHGI
;
A
#
# COMPACT_ATOMS: atom_id res chain seq x y z
N MET A 1 -3.03 16.64 9.97
CA MET A 1 -2.71 17.56 8.86
C MET A 1 -1.90 16.79 7.84
N ALA A 2 -2.54 16.33 6.77
CA ALA A 2 -1.83 15.68 5.66
C ALA A 2 -0.93 16.72 5.01
N ALA A 3 0.35 16.40 4.82
CA ALA A 3 1.26 17.26 4.08
C ALA A 3 0.70 17.42 2.66
N THR A 4 0.22 18.63 2.35
CA THR A 4 -0.16 19.01 0.99
C THR A 4 1.05 18.76 0.10
N ALA A 5 0.86 18.07 -1.03
CA ALA A 5 1.89 17.54 -1.94
C ALA A 5 2.99 18.53 -2.40
N ASN A 6 2.82 19.83 -2.10
CA ASN A 6 3.63 20.95 -2.60
C ASN A 6 4.95 21.23 -1.84
N LEU A 7 5.31 20.47 -0.78
CA LEU A 7 6.53 20.73 0.01
C LEU A 7 7.53 19.56 0.08
N ALA A 8 7.26 18.44 -0.61
CA ALA A 8 8.16 17.29 -0.59
C ALA A 8 9.28 17.43 -1.66
N PRO A 9 10.54 17.05 -1.36
CA PRO A 9 11.60 17.03 -2.35
C PRO A 9 11.27 16.07 -3.51
N LYS A 10 11.45 16.54 -4.76
CA LYS A 10 11.21 15.73 -5.96
C LYS A 10 12.26 14.63 -6.11
N PHE A 11 11.83 13.39 -6.15
CA PHE A 11 12.65 12.22 -6.47
C PHE A 11 12.45 11.78 -7.93
N LEU A 12 13.40 11.01 -8.47
CA LEU A 12 13.37 10.50 -9.86
C LEU A 12 12.14 9.65 -10.21
N TRP A 13 11.35 9.22 -9.23
CA TRP A 13 10.11 8.43 -9.40
C TRP A 13 8.84 9.25 -9.18
N ASP A 14 8.96 10.56 -8.96
CA ASP A 14 7.80 11.45 -8.86
C ASP A 14 7.25 11.71 -10.27
N HIS A 15 6.00 11.30 -10.50
CA HIS A 15 5.27 11.82 -11.64
C HIS A 15 4.77 13.21 -11.27
N ASP A 16 4.96 14.16 -12.18
CA ASP A 16 4.44 15.51 -11.99
C ASP A 16 2.91 15.48 -12.00
N VAL A 17 2.30 15.40 -10.81
CA VAL A 17 0.88 15.65 -10.63
C VAL A 17 0.66 17.15 -10.90
N PRO A 18 -0.21 17.54 -11.85
CA PRO A 18 -0.42 18.94 -12.17
C PRO A 18 -0.92 19.72 -10.95
N ASN A 19 -0.34 20.88 -10.70
CA ASN A 19 -0.81 21.78 -9.66
C ASN A 19 -2.03 22.59 -10.16
N THR A 20 -3.17 21.93 -10.26
CA THR A 20 -4.45 22.52 -10.69
C THR A 20 -5.54 22.31 -9.63
N PRO A 21 -6.64 23.09 -9.64
CA PRO A 21 -7.73 22.93 -8.67
C PRO A 21 -8.40 21.54 -8.70
N PHE A 22 -8.28 20.82 -9.81
CA PHE A 22 -8.78 19.44 -9.88
C PHE A 22 -7.99 18.51 -8.96
N TRP A 23 -6.66 18.64 -8.90
CA TRP A 23 -5.79 17.69 -8.21
C TRP A 23 -5.39 18.14 -6.81
N SER A 24 -5.62 19.40 -6.44
CA SER A 24 -5.12 19.99 -5.19
C SER A 24 -5.68 19.36 -3.91
N ASP A 25 -6.85 18.73 -3.98
CA ASP A 25 -7.56 18.07 -2.88
C ASP A 25 -7.56 16.54 -3.00
N ILE A 26 -6.92 15.99 -4.04
CA ILE A 26 -6.73 14.54 -4.21
C ILE A 26 -5.38 14.16 -3.59
N GLU A 27 -5.37 13.06 -2.84
CA GLU A 27 -4.14 12.51 -2.25
C GLU A 27 -3.10 12.21 -3.35
N TYR A 28 -1.84 12.60 -3.10
CA TYR A 28 -0.77 12.57 -4.09
C TYR A 28 -0.56 11.17 -4.68
N THR A 29 -0.54 10.12 -3.86
CA THR A 29 -0.33 8.76 -4.38
C THR A 29 -1.49 8.29 -5.26
N THR A 30 -2.73 8.62 -4.91
CA THR A 30 -3.91 8.35 -5.74
C THR A 30 -3.80 9.07 -7.09
N ALA A 31 -3.47 10.36 -7.09
CA ALA A 31 -3.28 11.12 -8.33
C ALA A 31 -2.13 10.52 -9.17
N ARG A 32 -0.95 10.30 -8.57
CA ARG A 32 0.21 9.70 -9.23
C ARG A 32 -0.12 8.35 -9.86
N ASN A 33 -0.82 7.47 -9.14
CA ASN A 33 -1.20 6.15 -9.66
C ASN A 33 -2.12 6.27 -10.87
N PHE A 34 -3.07 7.20 -10.85
CA PHE A 34 -3.91 7.50 -12.02
C PHE A 34 -3.07 7.93 -13.22
N PHE A 35 -2.19 8.93 -13.05
CA PHE A 35 -1.33 9.42 -14.12
C PHE A 35 -0.44 8.34 -14.74
N GLN A 36 0.04 7.40 -13.93
CA GLN A 36 0.90 6.30 -14.40
C GLN A 36 0.22 5.34 -15.39
N CYS A 37 -1.11 5.36 -15.46
CA CYS A 37 -1.92 4.52 -16.34
C CYS A 37 -2.01 5.04 -17.78
N PHE A 38 -1.70 6.33 -18.00
CA PHE A 38 -2.02 7.04 -19.24
C PHE A 38 -0.79 7.70 -19.86
N THR A 39 -0.78 7.79 -21.18
CA THR A 39 0.21 8.60 -21.89
C THR A 39 -0.18 10.08 -21.83
N GLU A 40 0.76 10.98 -22.15
CA GLU A 40 0.46 12.41 -22.23
C GLU A 40 -0.68 12.72 -23.23
N ALA A 41 -0.71 12.01 -24.36
CA ALA A 41 -1.76 12.16 -25.37
C ALA A 41 -3.15 11.71 -24.87
N ASP A 42 -3.20 10.68 -24.01
CA ASP A 42 -4.45 10.26 -23.38
C ASP A 42 -4.93 11.34 -22.39
N LEU A 43 -4.02 11.84 -21.55
CA LEU A 43 -4.30 12.83 -20.53
C LEU A 43 -4.81 14.16 -21.11
N GLN A 44 -4.29 14.58 -22.27
CA GLN A 44 -4.76 15.78 -22.97
C GLN A 44 -6.21 15.66 -23.48
N ARG A 45 -6.75 14.45 -23.64
CA ARG A 45 -8.15 14.23 -24.05
C ARG A 45 -9.13 14.35 -22.90
N PHE A 46 -8.66 14.15 -21.67
CA PHE A 46 -9.49 14.23 -20.48
C PHE A 46 -9.84 15.69 -20.15
N LYS A 47 -11.12 15.91 -19.83
CA LYS A 47 -11.64 17.22 -19.42
C LYS A 47 -11.84 17.25 -17.92
N PHE A 48 -10.78 17.60 -17.20
CA PHE A 48 -10.81 17.72 -15.74
C PHE A 48 -11.70 18.88 -15.28
N ASN A 49 -12.81 18.56 -14.60
CA ASN A 49 -13.76 19.57 -14.12
C ASN A 49 -13.41 20.03 -12.70
N ASN A 50 -12.84 21.23 -12.60
CA ASN A 50 -12.42 21.85 -11.32
C ASN A 50 -13.58 22.14 -10.35
N ALA A 51 -14.83 22.13 -10.81
CA ALA A 51 -16.00 22.45 -9.99
C ALA A 51 -16.55 21.25 -9.21
N LEU A 52 -16.07 20.04 -9.47
CA LEU A 52 -16.49 18.82 -8.79
C LEU A 52 -15.97 18.78 -7.35
N SER A 53 -16.73 18.18 -6.45
CA SER A 53 -16.25 17.78 -5.12
C SER A 53 -15.17 16.69 -5.23
N VAL A 54 -14.39 16.47 -4.17
CA VAL A 54 -13.34 15.43 -4.16
C VAL A 54 -13.90 14.03 -4.45
N GLU A 55 -15.08 13.71 -3.92
CA GLU A 55 -15.77 12.43 -4.14
C GLU A 55 -16.17 12.28 -5.62
N GLU A 56 -16.79 13.31 -6.20
CA GLU A 56 -17.18 13.30 -7.62
C GLU A 56 -15.97 13.24 -8.56
N LYS A 57 -14.85 13.87 -8.21
CA LYS A 57 -13.59 13.75 -8.95
C LYS A 57 -13.10 12.31 -8.92
N LEU A 58 -13.05 11.68 -7.74
CA LEU A 58 -12.59 10.31 -7.55
C LEU A 58 -13.49 9.29 -8.29
N ASP A 59 -14.81 9.42 -8.19
CA ASP A 59 -15.76 8.59 -8.94
C ASP A 59 -15.58 8.74 -10.45
N TRP A 60 -15.33 9.96 -10.94
CA TRP A 60 -15.06 10.18 -12.36
C TRP A 60 -13.74 9.54 -12.82
N LEU A 61 -12.68 9.65 -12.02
CA LEU A 61 -11.40 8.97 -12.28
C LEU A 61 -11.56 7.44 -12.24
N GLU A 62 -12.35 6.90 -11.32
CA GLU A 62 -12.67 5.47 -11.24
C GLU A 62 -13.34 4.98 -12.54
N ARG A 63 -14.35 5.70 -13.05
CA ARG A 63 -15.02 5.36 -14.31
C ARG A 63 -14.05 5.31 -15.49
N ILE A 64 -13.13 6.26 -15.59
CA ILE A 64 -12.11 6.26 -16.66
C ILE A 64 -11.23 5.01 -16.56
N LEU A 65 -10.81 4.62 -15.34
CA LEU A 65 -10.00 3.43 -15.14
C LEU A 65 -10.77 2.15 -15.46
N ASP A 66 -12.05 2.07 -15.10
CA ASP A 66 -12.93 0.94 -15.39
C ASP A 66 -13.13 0.76 -16.90
N GLU A 67 -13.51 1.82 -17.61
CA GLU A 67 -13.66 1.82 -19.07
C GLU A 67 -12.33 1.43 -19.75
N THR A 68 -11.21 1.97 -19.27
CA THR A 68 -9.89 1.64 -19.80
C THR A 68 -9.56 0.16 -19.57
N LEU A 69 -9.78 -0.35 -18.36
CA LEU A 69 -9.49 -1.75 -18.02
C LEU A 69 -10.36 -2.69 -18.88
N GLU A 70 -11.65 -2.40 -19.06
CA GLU A 70 -12.57 -3.19 -19.88
C GLU A 70 -12.11 -3.24 -21.35
N ILE A 71 -11.79 -2.09 -21.95
CA ILE A 71 -11.29 -2.01 -23.32
C ILE A 71 -9.99 -2.82 -23.46
N ARG A 72 -9.06 -2.66 -22.52
CA ARG A 72 -7.76 -3.34 -22.57
C ARG A 72 -7.89 -4.86 -22.40
N GLU A 73 -8.75 -5.32 -21.50
CA GLU A 73 -9.08 -6.74 -21.35
C GLU A 73 -9.73 -7.30 -22.63
N TYR A 74 -10.65 -6.58 -23.25
CA TYR A 74 -11.26 -6.99 -24.52
C TYR A 74 -10.21 -7.12 -25.64
N THR A 75 -9.32 -6.13 -25.78
CA THR A 75 -8.28 -6.12 -26.82
C THR A 75 -7.18 -7.15 -26.59
N SER A 76 -6.98 -7.63 -25.35
CA SER A 76 -5.97 -8.63 -25.01
C SER A 76 -6.38 -10.06 -25.34
N ARG A 77 -7.65 -10.26 -25.75
CA ARG A 77 -8.18 -11.58 -26.06
C ARG A 77 -7.36 -12.27 -27.17
N PRO A 78 -7.13 -13.59 -27.06
CA PRO A 78 -7.79 -14.53 -26.14
C PRO A 78 -7.18 -14.62 -24.72
N GLN A 79 -6.15 -13.85 -24.41
CA GLN A 79 -5.52 -13.85 -23.07
C GLN A 79 -6.13 -12.74 -22.19
N SER A 80 -5.90 -12.81 -20.87
CA SER A 80 -6.21 -11.70 -19.96
C SER A 80 -5.14 -10.61 -20.05
N LEU A 81 -5.50 -9.38 -19.69
CA LEU A 81 -4.56 -8.24 -19.72
C LEU A 81 -3.35 -8.49 -18.82
N HIS A 82 -3.52 -9.09 -17.64
CA HIS A 82 -2.39 -9.39 -16.76
C HIS A 82 -1.39 -10.41 -17.34
N ARG A 83 -1.76 -11.14 -18.41
CA ARG A 83 -0.85 -12.00 -19.19
C ARG A 83 -0.22 -11.25 -20.36
N ALA A 84 -1.02 -10.45 -21.07
CA ALA A 84 -0.58 -9.72 -22.26
C ALA A 84 0.29 -8.50 -21.92
N ASP A 85 -0.09 -7.72 -20.91
CA ASP A 85 0.60 -6.53 -20.41
C ASP A 85 0.41 -6.40 -18.89
N TYR A 86 1.24 -7.16 -18.16
CA TYR A 86 1.22 -7.17 -16.70
C TYR A 86 1.44 -5.78 -16.08
N GLN A 87 2.31 -4.97 -16.68
CA GLN A 87 2.68 -3.67 -16.13
C GLN A 87 1.52 -2.68 -16.20
N LEU A 88 0.82 -2.63 -17.34
CA LEU A 88 -0.38 -1.81 -17.46
C LEU A 88 -1.49 -2.30 -16.54
N TRP A 89 -1.77 -3.61 -16.51
CA TRP A 89 -2.78 -4.19 -15.63
C TRP A 89 -2.53 -3.82 -14.17
N MET A 90 -1.28 -3.95 -13.72
CA MET A 90 -0.87 -3.60 -12.37
C MET A 90 -1.08 -2.12 -12.04
N LYS A 91 -0.73 -1.22 -12.96
CA LYS A 91 -0.93 0.23 -12.78
C LYS A 91 -2.42 0.57 -12.65
N LEU A 92 -3.26 0.03 -13.54
CA LEU A 92 -4.71 0.23 -13.51
C LEU A 92 -5.31 -0.29 -12.20
N LYS A 93 -4.95 -1.51 -11.77
CA LYS A 93 -5.43 -2.08 -10.51
C LYS A 93 -4.96 -1.27 -9.29
N LEU A 94 -3.70 -0.82 -9.27
CA LEU A 94 -3.18 0.01 -8.18
C LEU A 94 -3.89 1.36 -8.10
N ALA A 95 -4.13 2.02 -9.24
CA ALA A 95 -4.88 3.28 -9.30
C ALA A 95 -6.32 3.11 -8.78
N ARG A 96 -7.03 2.07 -9.24
CA ARG A 96 -8.37 1.73 -8.75
C ARG A 96 -8.38 1.45 -7.24
N SER A 97 -7.40 0.68 -6.74
CA SER A 97 -7.26 0.39 -5.31
C SER A 97 -7.07 1.67 -4.49
N SER A 98 -6.21 2.61 -4.94
CA SER A 98 -6.02 3.88 -4.23
C SER A 98 -7.25 4.80 -4.27
N ILE A 99 -8.05 4.75 -5.34
CA ILE A 99 -9.31 5.49 -5.42
C ILE A 99 -10.37 4.86 -4.50
N ALA A 100 -10.54 3.54 -4.54
CA ALA A 100 -11.46 2.82 -3.67
C ALA A 100 -11.17 3.11 -2.19
N LYS A 101 -9.89 3.14 -1.80
CA LYS A 101 -9.45 3.57 -0.46
C LYS A 101 -9.95 4.98 -0.10
N ASN A 102 -9.73 5.95 -0.99
CA ASN A 102 -10.09 7.35 -0.72
C ASN A 102 -11.60 7.61 -0.75
N LEU A 103 -12.36 6.72 -1.40
CA LEU A 103 -13.81 6.69 -1.36
C LEU A 103 -14.36 5.81 -0.22
N GLU A 104 -13.49 5.30 0.66
CA GLU A 104 -13.85 4.40 1.76
C GLU A 104 -14.59 3.12 1.32
N LYS A 105 -14.37 2.68 0.06
CA LYS A 105 -14.88 1.43 -0.51
C LYS A 105 -13.95 0.27 -0.13
N TRP A 106 -13.87 -0.06 1.16
CA TRP A 106 -12.88 -1.00 1.72
C TRP A 106 -12.96 -2.41 1.14
N GLU A 107 -14.17 -2.94 0.94
CA GLU A 107 -14.36 -4.29 0.38
C GLU A 107 -13.95 -4.35 -1.10
N GLU A 108 -14.19 -3.28 -1.86
CA GLU A 108 -13.70 -3.14 -3.24
C GLU A 108 -12.18 -3.11 -3.26
N GLN A 109 -11.57 -2.29 -2.38
CA GLN A 109 -10.13 -2.19 -2.25
C GLN A 109 -9.51 -3.55 -1.94
N GLU A 110 -10.06 -4.28 -0.97
CA GLU A 110 -9.59 -5.63 -0.60
C GLU A 110 -9.66 -6.57 -1.81
N ARG A 111 -10.80 -6.61 -2.51
CA ARG A 111 -10.99 -7.48 -3.68
C ARG A 111 -9.95 -7.20 -4.77
N ILE A 112 -9.71 -5.94 -5.09
CA ILE A 112 -8.71 -5.53 -6.08
C ILE A 112 -7.31 -6.02 -5.67
N VAL A 113 -6.93 -5.80 -4.41
CA VAL A 113 -5.58 -6.17 -3.94
C VAL A 113 -5.39 -7.69 -3.86
N ARG A 114 -6.43 -8.45 -3.48
CA ARG A 114 -6.40 -9.92 -3.55
C ARG A 114 -6.20 -10.42 -4.98
N GLU A 115 -6.87 -9.79 -5.95
CA GLU A 115 -6.69 -10.11 -7.37
C GLU A 115 -5.25 -9.81 -7.85
N MET A 116 -4.69 -8.67 -7.45
CA MET A 116 -3.29 -8.28 -7.71
C MET A 116 -2.29 -9.30 -7.15
N TYR A 117 -2.53 -9.80 -5.94
CA TYR A 117 -1.70 -10.84 -5.33
C TYR A 117 -1.81 -12.19 -6.07
N ALA A 118 -3.03 -12.62 -6.40
CA ALA A 118 -3.30 -13.90 -7.07
C ALA A 118 -2.77 -13.97 -8.51
N ASN A 119 -2.57 -12.81 -9.14
CA ASN A 119 -2.07 -12.70 -10.51
C ASN A 119 -0.76 -11.92 -10.57
N GLY A 120 0.20 -12.22 -9.68
CA GLY A 120 1.54 -11.64 -9.76
C GLY A 120 2.27 -11.96 -11.08
N PRO A 121 3.45 -11.36 -11.30
CA PRO A 121 4.10 -11.37 -12.59
C PRO A 121 4.42 -12.81 -13.04
N TYR A 122 4.31 -13.07 -14.33
CA TYR A 122 4.74 -14.34 -14.90
C TYR A 122 6.26 -14.34 -15.05
N ASP A 123 6.92 -15.37 -14.52
CA ASP A 123 8.34 -15.60 -14.78
C ASP A 123 8.49 -16.57 -15.97
N PRO A 124 8.97 -16.09 -17.13
CA PRO A 124 9.15 -16.93 -18.31
C PRO A 124 10.28 -17.96 -18.15
N VAL A 125 11.20 -17.77 -17.19
CA VAL A 125 12.32 -18.69 -16.95
C VAL A 125 11.88 -19.90 -16.14
N SER A 126 11.15 -19.68 -15.04
CA SER A 126 10.62 -20.77 -14.21
C SER A 126 9.27 -21.31 -14.69
N GLY A 127 8.58 -20.59 -15.57
CA GLY A 127 7.22 -20.90 -16.01
C GLY A 127 6.16 -20.74 -14.92
N ALA A 128 6.52 -20.18 -13.76
CA ALA A 128 5.64 -20.02 -12.61
C ALA A 128 4.95 -18.65 -12.58
N LYS A 129 3.74 -18.61 -12.02
CA LYS A 129 3.19 -17.34 -11.51
C LYS A 129 4.00 -16.96 -10.27
N THR A 130 4.58 -15.77 -10.27
CA THR A 130 5.20 -15.22 -9.07
C THR A 130 4.15 -14.49 -8.23
N LYS A 131 4.39 -14.38 -6.93
CA LYS A 131 3.51 -13.64 -6.03
C LYS A 131 3.83 -12.15 -6.07
N ASN A 132 2.81 -11.30 -6.12
CA ASN A 132 3.03 -9.86 -6.01
C ASN A 132 3.17 -9.45 -4.55
N MET A 133 4.41 -9.36 -4.07
CA MET A 133 4.70 -9.00 -2.67
C MET A 133 4.27 -7.58 -2.32
N SER A 134 4.28 -6.65 -3.28
CA SER A 134 3.75 -5.30 -3.04
C SER A 134 2.22 -5.27 -2.89
N ALA A 135 1.51 -6.17 -3.57
CA ALA A 135 0.07 -6.35 -3.33
C ALA A 135 -0.19 -7.01 -1.97
N LEU A 136 0.61 -8.03 -1.60
CA LEU A 136 0.48 -8.66 -0.28
C LEU A 136 0.76 -7.69 0.87
N LEU A 137 1.70 -6.76 0.66
CA LEU A 137 1.97 -5.65 1.55
C LEU A 137 0.68 -4.84 1.79
N ASN A 138 0.07 -4.31 0.73
CA ASN A 138 -1.18 -3.55 0.86
C ASN A 138 -2.31 -4.40 1.48
N LEU A 139 -2.39 -5.68 1.13
CA LEU A 139 -3.42 -6.58 1.65
C LEU A 139 -3.32 -6.73 3.17
N SER A 140 -2.12 -6.90 3.73
CA SER A 140 -1.93 -7.05 5.18
C SER A 140 -2.50 -5.87 5.98
N GLN A 141 -2.38 -4.64 5.46
CA GLN A 141 -2.92 -3.44 6.09
C GLN A 141 -4.45 -3.41 6.05
N ILE A 142 -5.03 -3.82 4.92
CA ILE A 142 -6.50 -3.90 4.76
C ILE A 142 -7.06 -4.96 5.70
N LEU A 143 -6.43 -6.13 5.76
CA LEU A 143 -6.85 -7.23 6.64
C LEU A 143 -6.80 -6.83 8.11
N GLU A 144 -5.74 -6.13 8.55
CA GLU A 144 -5.66 -5.65 9.93
C GLU A 144 -6.73 -4.59 10.23
N HIS A 145 -7.00 -3.68 9.29
CA HIS A 145 -8.09 -2.70 9.44
C HIS A 145 -9.45 -3.39 9.59
N ASN A 146 -9.69 -4.46 8.84
CA ASN A 146 -10.93 -5.24 8.87
C ASN A 146 -11.02 -6.21 10.07
N GLY A 147 -10.06 -6.18 11.01
CA GLY A 147 -10.05 -7.06 12.17
C GLY A 147 -9.68 -8.52 11.87
N LEU A 148 -9.20 -8.81 10.66
CA LEU A 148 -8.79 -10.14 10.22
C LEU A 148 -7.34 -10.43 10.65
N HIS A 149 -7.08 -10.33 11.96
CA HIS A 149 -5.73 -10.40 12.54
C HIS A 149 -4.93 -11.65 12.12
N PRO A 150 -5.49 -12.88 12.08
CA PRO A 150 -4.73 -14.05 11.63
C PRO A 150 -4.29 -13.96 10.17
N GLU A 151 -5.14 -13.43 9.28
CA GLU A 151 -4.78 -13.25 7.86
C GLU A 151 -3.76 -12.13 7.69
N ALA A 152 -3.92 -11.02 8.41
CA ALA A 152 -2.99 -9.90 8.41
C ALA A 152 -1.58 -10.34 8.86
N GLU A 153 -1.51 -11.14 9.93
CA GLU A 153 -0.26 -11.71 10.43
C GLU A 153 0.40 -12.62 9.39
N SER A 154 -0.36 -13.54 8.79
CA SER A 154 0.13 -14.45 7.76
C SER A 154 0.72 -13.69 6.56
N ALA A 155 0.00 -12.67 6.07
CA ALA A 155 0.48 -11.80 5.00
C ALA A 155 1.74 -11.03 5.41
N ALA A 156 1.79 -10.48 6.62
CA ALA A 156 2.94 -9.74 7.11
C ALA A 156 4.20 -10.61 7.25
N ARG A 157 4.05 -11.85 7.73
CA ARG A 157 5.15 -12.83 7.82
C ARG A 157 5.68 -13.25 6.46
N GLU A 158 4.81 -13.35 5.46
CA GLU A 158 5.23 -13.69 4.10
C GLU A 158 5.98 -12.52 3.41
N VAL A 159 5.58 -11.27 3.67
CA VAL A 159 6.22 -10.07 3.10
C VAL A 159 7.56 -9.74 3.79
N LEU A 160 7.68 -10.00 5.09
CA LEU A 160 8.82 -9.54 5.90
C LEU A 160 10.20 -9.99 5.36
N PRO A 161 10.44 -11.27 5.00
CA PRO A 161 11.73 -11.69 4.44
C PRO A 161 12.05 -11.01 3.11
N TRP A 162 11.03 -10.75 2.29
CA TRP A 162 11.19 -10.05 1.02
C TRP A 162 11.61 -8.59 1.23
N LEU A 163 11.02 -7.89 2.21
CA LEU A 163 11.43 -6.52 2.57
C LEU A 163 12.86 -6.49 3.15
N GLN A 164 13.18 -7.40 4.05
CA GLN A 164 14.50 -7.48 4.68
C GLN A 164 15.61 -7.78 3.65
N GLY A 165 15.34 -8.64 2.66
CA GLY A 165 16.25 -8.95 1.57
C GLY A 165 16.37 -7.86 0.49
N HIS A 166 15.57 -6.79 0.57
CA HIS A 166 15.59 -5.74 -0.42
C HIS A 166 16.87 -4.89 -0.30
N LYS A 167 17.65 -4.82 -1.39
CA LYS A 167 18.98 -4.19 -1.45
C LYS A 167 19.06 -2.76 -0.90
N MET A 168 17.95 -2.02 -0.96
CA MET A 168 17.89 -0.60 -0.55
C MET A 168 17.34 -0.38 0.86
N LEU A 169 16.63 -1.37 1.42
CA LEU A 169 15.94 -1.26 2.70
C LEU A 169 16.86 -1.77 3.82
N GLY A 170 17.20 -3.06 3.83
CA GLY A 170 17.86 -3.67 5.01
C GLY A 170 16.88 -3.84 6.18
N ALA A 171 17.36 -4.42 7.28
CA ALA A 171 16.50 -4.85 8.40
C ALA A 171 15.98 -3.71 9.30
N ASP A 172 16.65 -2.57 9.30
CA ASP A 172 16.35 -1.39 10.13
C ASP A 172 15.55 -0.31 9.38
N ALA A 173 15.12 -0.60 8.15
CA ALA A 173 14.29 0.32 7.38
C ALA A 173 12.92 0.53 8.05
N PRO A 174 12.39 1.77 8.09
CA PRO A 174 11.03 2.07 8.53
C PRO A 174 9.94 1.13 7.99
N GLN A 175 10.05 0.74 6.71
CA GLN A 175 9.11 -0.18 6.08
C GLN A 175 9.16 -1.58 6.70
N VAL A 176 10.36 -2.08 7.06
CA VAL A 176 10.51 -3.37 7.74
C VAL A 176 9.96 -3.29 9.16
N LEU A 177 10.29 -2.22 9.90
CA LEU A 177 9.80 -2.01 11.26
C LEU A 177 8.27 -1.92 11.32
N SER A 178 7.64 -1.27 10.33
CA SER A 178 6.18 -1.23 10.21
C SER A 178 5.56 -2.63 10.09
N TYR A 179 6.21 -3.56 9.40
CA TYR A 179 5.72 -4.94 9.26
C TYR A 179 5.95 -5.78 10.52
N MET A 180 7.07 -5.56 11.20
CA MET A 180 7.30 -6.18 12.50
C MET A 180 6.29 -5.70 13.55
N ARG A 181 5.93 -4.41 13.53
CA ARG A 181 4.83 -3.87 14.33
C ARG A 181 3.48 -4.46 13.94
N MET A 182 3.22 -4.71 12.66
CA MET A 182 2.01 -5.41 12.21
C MET A 182 1.91 -6.79 12.85
N ILE A 183 2.98 -7.59 12.78
CA ILE A 183 2.99 -8.93 13.39
C ILE A 183 2.78 -8.85 14.91
N ALA A 184 3.45 -7.92 15.60
CA ALA A 184 3.24 -7.67 17.02
C ALA A 184 1.77 -7.32 17.34
N ARG A 185 1.17 -6.44 16.53
CA ARG A 185 -0.22 -6.02 16.66
C ARG A 185 -1.17 -7.19 16.49
N SER A 186 -1.07 -7.90 15.37
CA SER A 186 -1.99 -8.99 15.01
C SER A 186 -1.87 -10.17 15.98
N THR A 187 -0.66 -10.53 16.42
CA THR A 187 -0.45 -11.58 17.45
C THR A 187 -1.04 -11.15 18.81
N GLY A 188 -0.84 -9.89 19.21
CA GLY A 188 -1.42 -9.34 20.43
C GLY A 188 -2.94 -9.37 20.42
N LYS A 189 -3.57 -8.93 19.32
CA LYS A 189 -5.04 -8.97 19.17
C LYS A 189 -5.61 -10.39 19.11
N GLN A 190 -4.79 -11.38 18.77
CA GLN A 190 -5.11 -12.80 18.91
C GLN A 190 -4.82 -13.38 20.32
N SER A 191 -4.50 -12.54 21.30
CA SER A 191 -4.12 -12.92 22.67
C SER A 191 -2.82 -13.73 22.78
N GLN A 192 -1.98 -13.72 21.74
CA GLN A 192 -0.67 -14.39 21.72
C GLN A 192 0.41 -13.45 22.29
N TRP A 193 0.22 -13.03 23.54
CA TRP A 193 0.99 -11.93 24.16
C TRP A 193 2.50 -12.19 24.22
N SER A 194 2.90 -13.42 24.53
CA SER A 194 4.32 -13.78 24.59
C SER A 194 5.03 -13.56 23.25
N GLU A 195 4.36 -13.86 22.13
CA GLU A 195 4.95 -13.60 20.81
C GLU A 195 4.89 -12.11 20.43
N SER A 196 3.78 -11.43 20.75
CA SER A 196 3.64 -9.98 20.55
C SER A 196 4.78 -9.21 21.24
N ASP A 197 5.08 -9.55 22.50
CA ASP A 197 6.16 -8.93 23.26
C ASP A 197 7.55 -9.21 22.67
N ILE A 198 7.78 -10.39 22.09
CA ILE A 198 9.02 -10.71 21.36
C ILE A 198 9.18 -9.79 20.15
N TRP A 199 8.13 -9.57 19.37
CA TRP A 199 8.19 -8.66 18.21
C TRP A 199 8.38 -7.21 18.63
N VAL A 200 7.69 -6.75 19.68
CA VAL A 200 7.90 -5.42 20.29
C VAL A 200 9.36 -5.25 20.73
N GLY A 201 9.94 -6.27 21.35
CA GLY A 201 11.36 -6.29 21.75
C GLY A 201 12.30 -6.14 20.56
N LYS A 202 12.11 -6.94 19.52
CA LYS A 202 12.92 -6.88 18.28
C LYS A 202 12.83 -5.50 17.60
N VAL A 203 11.64 -4.92 17.51
CA VAL A 203 11.46 -3.58 16.93
C VAL A 203 12.21 -2.53 17.76
N ARG A 204 12.13 -2.62 19.09
CA ARG A 204 12.84 -1.70 20.01
C ARG A 204 14.36 -1.77 19.85
N GLU A 205 14.91 -2.98 19.76
CA GLU A 205 16.35 -3.19 19.57
C GLU A 205 16.84 -2.56 18.25
N LEU A 206 16.09 -2.78 17.16
CA LEU A 206 16.41 -2.17 15.87
C LEU A 206 16.34 -0.65 15.93
N ILE A 207 15.28 -0.08 16.53
CA ILE A 207 15.13 1.37 16.71
C ILE A 207 16.31 1.97 17.50
N HIS A 208 16.74 1.30 18.58
CA HIS A 208 17.89 1.76 19.35
C HIS A 208 19.17 1.80 18.51
N GLY A 209 19.35 0.81 17.62
CA GLY A 209 20.48 0.73 16.69
C GLY A 209 20.46 1.75 15.53
N MET A 210 19.34 2.45 15.28
CA MET A 210 19.20 3.35 14.13
C MET A 210 20.10 4.59 14.21
N GLY A 211 20.45 5.08 15.40
CA GLY A 211 21.08 6.39 15.61
C GLY A 211 22.42 6.61 14.89
N GLY A 212 23.12 5.54 14.49
CA GLY A 212 24.36 5.61 13.69
C GLY A 212 24.20 5.17 12.23
N GLY A 213 22.99 4.80 11.80
CA GLY A 213 22.71 4.17 10.52
C GLY A 213 22.09 5.11 9.48
N LYS A 214 21.83 4.56 8.29
CA LYS A 214 21.20 5.25 7.16
C LYS A 214 19.82 5.84 7.51
N PHE A 215 19.13 5.23 8.47
CA PHE A 215 17.77 5.60 8.88
C PHE A 215 17.72 6.38 10.20
N ALA A 216 18.85 6.86 10.75
CA ALA A 216 18.92 7.57 12.03
C ALA A 216 17.86 8.67 12.19
N LYS A 217 17.60 9.44 11.12
CA LYS A 217 16.60 10.53 11.13
C LYS A 217 15.16 10.08 11.42
N TYR A 218 14.85 8.79 11.29
CA TYR A 218 13.53 8.23 11.57
C TYR A 218 13.43 7.62 12.96
N GLN A 219 14.51 7.61 13.74
CA GLN A 219 14.55 6.94 15.04
C GLN A 219 13.46 7.42 16.01
N ASP A 220 13.23 8.73 16.07
CA ASP A 220 12.21 9.32 16.95
C ASP A 220 10.79 8.95 16.49
N ASP A 221 10.52 9.01 15.18
CA ASP A 221 9.22 8.63 14.60
C ASP A 221 8.93 7.14 14.83
N GLU A 222 9.92 6.28 14.63
CA GLU A 222 9.77 4.84 14.86
C GLU A 222 9.59 4.52 16.35
N SER A 223 10.29 5.25 17.24
CA SER A 223 10.10 5.14 18.70
C SER A 223 8.67 5.50 19.10
N LYS A 224 8.16 6.61 18.57
CA LYS A 224 6.78 7.04 18.80
C LYS A 224 5.78 5.99 18.30
N GLY A 225 5.97 5.49 17.08
CA GLY A 225 5.09 4.46 16.51
C GLY A 225 5.10 3.14 17.29
N LEU A 226 6.23 2.80 17.94
CA LEU A 226 6.29 1.65 18.84
C LEU A 226 5.51 1.90 20.14
N GLU A 227 5.59 3.09 20.72
CA GLU A 227 4.82 3.44 21.93
C GLU A 227 3.31 3.50 21.66
N GLU A 228 2.89 4.02 20.50
CA GLU A 228 1.50 3.99 20.05
C GLU A 228 0.96 2.55 19.96
N LEU A 229 1.75 1.63 19.38
CA LEU A 229 1.40 0.20 19.35
C LEU A 229 1.27 -0.39 20.77
N ARG A 230 2.21 -0.07 21.67
CA ARG A 230 2.18 -0.60 23.04
C ARG A 230 0.94 -0.14 23.79
N GLU A 231 0.55 1.11 23.61
CA GLU A 231 -0.66 1.67 24.22
C GLU A 231 -1.92 1.04 23.62
N GLU A 232 -1.99 0.86 22.30
CA GLU A 232 -3.11 0.15 21.65
C GLU A 232 -3.27 -1.26 22.22
N LEU A 233 -2.18 -2.02 22.33
CA LEU A 233 -2.23 -3.38 22.88
C LEU A 233 -2.61 -3.39 24.37
N ARG A 234 -2.20 -2.38 25.14
CA ARG A 234 -2.61 -2.22 26.54
C ARG A 234 -4.11 -1.97 26.66
N VAL A 235 -4.65 -1.09 25.82
CA VAL A 235 -6.10 -0.82 25.76
C VAL A 235 -6.85 -2.08 25.36
N TRP A 236 -6.41 -2.77 24.30
CA TRP A 236 -7.01 -4.02 23.84
C TRP A 236 -7.09 -5.07 24.95
N LYS A 237 -5.99 -5.30 25.69
CA LYS A 237 -5.96 -6.19 26.86
C LYS A 237 -7.06 -5.84 27.86
N SER A 238 -7.17 -4.55 28.21
CA SER A 238 -8.15 -4.09 29.18
C SER A 238 -9.61 -4.27 28.72
N GLU A 239 -9.88 -4.03 27.44
CA GLU A 239 -11.23 -4.17 26.86
C GLU A 239 -11.67 -5.63 26.74
N HIS A 240 -10.73 -6.56 26.56
CA HIS A 240 -11.00 -7.99 26.39
C HIS A 240 -10.81 -8.80 27.67
N GLY A 241 -10.47 -8.14 28.79
CA GLY A 241 -10.36 -8.76 30.11
C GLY A 241 -9.19 -9.75 30.24
N ILE A 242 -8.06 -9.49 29.58
CA ILE A 242 -6.88 -10.37 29.51
C ILE A 242 -5.67 -9.75 30.22
#